data_AF-A0AAW7D1M9-F1
#
_entry.id   AF-A0AAW7D1M9-F1
#
_cell.length_a   1.000
_cell.length_b   1.000
_cell.length_c   1.000
_cell.angle_alpha   90.00
_cell.angle_beta   90.00
_cell.angle_gamma   90.00
#
_symmetry.space_group_name_H-M   'P 1'
#
loop_
_entity.id
_entity.type
_entity.pdbx_description
1 polymer ?
#
loop_
_entity_poly.entity_id
_entity_poly.type
_entity_poly.pdbx_seq_one_letter_code
_entity_poly.pdbx_strand_id
1 'polypeptide(L)'
;MRNFLFVFMFLFTVGSFAQGKSINLNATPCVSISNFVPDCQVQSGAGTYTIQVCSEAIQGMSETQIRRMIQEYVCIFNAFPDFVTILSFTPRA
;
A
#
# COMPACT_ATOMS: atom_id res chain seq x y z
N MET A 1 -22.33 -33.20 45.39
CA MET A 1 -21.68 -31.99 44.83
C MET A 1 -20.63 -32.43 43.82
N ARG A 2 -20.36 -31.55 42.85
CA ARG A 2 -19.17 -31.55 41.96
C ARG A 2 -19.35 -32.41 40.71
N ASN A 3 -19.69 -31.75 39.59
CA ASN A 3 -19.19 -32.02 38.22
C ASN A 3 -20.16 -31.66 37.08
N PHE A 4 -21.00 -30.63 37.21
CA PHE A 4 -21.75 -30.09 36.06
C PHE A 4 -21.75 -28.55 36.05
N LEU A 5 -20.57 -27.94 36.15
CA LEU A 5 -20.44 -26.47 36.18
C LEU A 5 -19.24 -25.94 35.40
N PHE A 6 -18.96 -26.53 34.22
CA PHE A 6 -17.81 -26.09 33.39
C PHE A 6 -18.10 -25.96 31.89
N VAL A 7 -19.36 -25.90 31.46
CA VAL A 7 -19.69 -25.80 30.01
C VAL A 7 -20.12 -24.39 29.59
N PHE A 8 -20.43 -23.49 30.52
CA PHE A 8 -20.94 -22.15 30.17
C PHE A 8 -19.87 -21.05 30.04
N MET A 9 -18.58 -21.36 30.21
CA MET A 9 -17.51 -20.35 30.19
C MET A 9 -16.72 -20.25 28.87
N PHE A 10 -17.15 -20.95 27.82
CA PHE A 10 -16.45 -20.97 26.52
C PHE A 10 -17.12 -20.14 25.41
N LEU A 11 -18.22 -19.44 25.70
CA LEU A 11 -18.95 -18.62 24.71
C LEU A 11 -18.61 -17.13 24.75
N PHE A 12 -17.63 -16.70 25.54
CA PHE A 12 -17.28 -15.27 25.71
C PHE A 12 -16.02 -14.81 24.95
N THR A 13 -15.44 -15.64 24.07
CA THR A 13 -14.16 -15.32 23.40
C THR A 13 -14.26 -15.05 21.90
N VAL A 14 -15.46 -15.07 21.31
CA VAL A 14 -15.69 -14.59 19.93
C VAL A 14 -16.31 -13.21 19.98
N GLY A 15 -15.44 -12.20 20.03
CA GLY A 15 -15.85 -10.80 19.95
C GLY A 15 -14.69 -9.85 19.75
N SER A 16 -13.56 -10.31 19.19
CA SER A 16 -12.51 -9.40 18.75
C SER A 16 -12.77 -8.92 17.31
N PHE A 17 -12.49 -7.64 17.11
CA PHE A 17 -12.35 -6.93 15.84
C PHE A 17 -13.63 -6.46 15.12
N ALA A 18 -14.45 -5.67 15.80
CA ALA A 18 -15.05 -4.51 15.14
C ALA A 18 -14.32 -3.26 15.62
N GLN A 19 -13.04 -3.11 15.26
CA GLN A 19 -12.41 -1.80 15.31
C GLN A 19 -13.19 -0.93 14.32
N GLY A 20 -14.10 -0.12 14.85
CA GLY A 20 -14.79 0.93 14.14
C GLY A 20 -13.78 1.96 13.65
N LYS A 21 -13.06 1.61 12.59
CA LYS A 21 -12.29 2.56 11.79
C LYS A 21 -13.36 3.33 11.04
N SER A 22 -13.63 4.57 11.47
CA SER A 22 -14.35 5.52 10.65
C SER A 22 -13.59 5.61 9.33
N ILE A 23 -14.13 4.94 8.30
CA ILE A 23 -13.63 5.10 6.95
C ILE A 23 -13.93 6.54 6.62
N ASN A 24 -12.89 7.35 6.55
CA ASN A 24 -12.98 8.70 6.03
C ASN A 24 -13.29 8.53 4.54
N LEU A 25 -14.58 8.57 4.17
CA LEU A 25 -15.07 8.28 2.82
C LEU A 25 -14.51 9.24 1.74
N ASN A 26 -13.72 10.24 2.13
CA ASN A 26 -13.15 11.26 1.25
C ASN A 26 -11.61 11.28 1.24
N ALA A 27 -10.94 10.29 1.84
CA ALA A 27 -9.49 10.20 1.72
C ALA A 27 -9.13 9.49 0.40
N THR A 28 -8.51 10.22 -0.53
CA THR A 28 -7.88 9.61 -1.71
C THR A 28 -6.96 8.47 -1.24
N PRO A 29 -7.08 7.25 -1.78
CA PRO A 29 -6.23 6.16 -1.35
C PRO A 29 -4.78 6.51 -1.63
N CYS A 30 -3.92 6.35 -0.61
CA CYS A 30 -2.49 6.57 -0.71
C CYS A 30 -1.73 5.31 -0.29
N VAL A 31 -0.76 4.90 -1.10
CA VAL A 31 0.14 3.76 -0.81
C VAL A 31 1.59 4.24 -0.91
N SER A 32 2.42 3.86 0.05
CA SER A 32 3.86 4.11 0.02
C SER A 32 4.57 2.86 -0.49
N ILE A 33 5.35 2.99 -1.55
CA ILE A 33 6.15 1.91 -2.14
C ILE A 33 7.63 2.24 -1.88
N SER A 34 8.26 1.40 -1.07
CA SER A 34 9.70 1.47 -0.83
C SER A 34 10.47 0.64 -1.85
N ASN A 35 11.75 0.96 -2.03
CA ASN A 35 12.67 0.20 -2.88
C ASN A 35 12.21 0.06 -4.34
N PHE A 36 11.52 1.06 -4.88
CA PHE A 36 11.09 1.08 -6.28
C PHE A 36 12.30 1.33 -7.18
N VAL A 37 12.60 0.38 -8.07
CA VAL A 37 13.70 0.48 -9.03
C VAL A 37 13.07 0.32 -10.41
N PRO A 38 13.05 1.38 -11.24
CA PRO A 38 12.56 1.26 -12.59
C PRO A 38 13.51 0.42 -13.46
N ASP A 39 12.93 -0.51 -14.24
CA ASP A 39 13.64 -1.36 -15.21
C ASP A 39 14.13 -0.60 -16.46
N CYS A 40 13.71 0.65 -16.62
CA CYS A 40 14.00 1.53 -17.75
C CYS A 40 14.69 2.81 -17.27
N GLN A 41 15.27 3.56 -18.21
CA GLN A 41 15.85 4.86 -17.87
C GLN A 41 14.74 5.87 -17.55
N VAL A 42 14.92 6.59 -16.44
CA VAL A 42 14.05 7.68 -16.04
C VAL A 42 14.86 8.96 -16.10
N GLN A 43 14.24 10.06 -16.55
CA GLN A 43 14.92 11.36 -16.56
C GLN A 43 15.38 11.79 -15.17
N SER A 44 14.66 11.35 -14.12
CA SER A 44 15.00 11.58 -12.71
C SER A 44 16.22 10.80 -12.22
N GLY A 45 16.88 10.02 -13.07
CA GLY A 45 18.08 9.25 -12.75
C GLY A 45 17.84 7.74 -12.66
N ALA A 46 18.94 6.98 -12.60
CA ALA A 46 18.89 5.55 -12.31
C ALA A 46 19.17 5.35 -10.81
N GLY A 47 18.31 4.60 -10.14
CA GLY A 47 18.46 4.35 -8.71
C GLY A 47 17.21 3.80 -8.06
N THR A 48 17.23 3.79 -6.74
CA THR A 48 16.17 3.30 -5.89
C THR A 48 15.34 4.46 -5.36
N TYR A 49 14.03 4.38 -5.56
CA TYR A 49 13.06 5.39 -5.15
C TYR A 49 12.22 4.89 -3.99
N THR A 50 11.88 5.79 -3.07
CA THR A 50 10.71 5.64 -2.20
C THR A 50 9.65 6.57 -2.73
N ILE A 51 8.49 6.04 -3.09
CA ILE A 51 7.41 6.80 -3.71
C ILE A 51 6.11 6.68 -2.92
N GLN A 52 5.31 7.73 -2.93
CA GLN A 52 3.95 7.74 -2.43
C GLN A 52 3.00 7.93 -3.60
N VAL A 53 2.03 7.04 -3.73
CA VAL A 53 1.06 7.00 -4.82
C VAL A 53 -0.28 7.35 -4.22
N CYS A 54 -0.87 8.47 -4.63
CA CYS A 54 -2.16 8.92 -4.12
C CYS A 54 -3.14 9.09 -5.28
N SER A 55 -4.05 8.13 -5.47
CA SER A 55 -5.03 8.18 -6.57
C SER A 55 -6.25 7.32 -6.26
N GLU A 56 -7.42 7.70 -6.75
CA GLU A 56 -8.61 6.84 -6.71
C GLU A 56 -8.44 5.59 -7.58
N ALA A 57 -7.62 5.66 -8.63
CA ALA A 57 -7.37 4.54 -9.54
C ALA A 57 -6.69 3.34 -8.85
N ILE A 58 -5.97 3.59 -7.75
CA ILE A 58 -5.30 2.52 -6.99
C ILE A 58 -6.19 1.88 -5.92
N GLN A 59 -7.44 2.33 -5.79
CA GLN A 59 -8.39 1.75 -4.85
C GLN A 59 -8.68 0.28 -5.21
N GLY A 60 -8.41 -0.63 -4.27
CA GLY A 60 -8.61 -2.07 -4.49
C GLY A 60 -7.51 -2.75 -5.31
N MET A 61 -6.47 -2.02 -5.73
CA MET A 61 -5.28 -2.61 -6.34
C MET A 61 -4.32 -3.12 -5.27
N SER A 62 -3.67 -4.26 -5.53
CA SER A 62 -2.54 -4.73 -4.74
C SER A 62 -1.29 -3.87 -5.02
N GLU A 63 -0.36 -3.83 -4.06
CA GLU A 63 0.91 -3.11 -4.23
C GLU A 63 1.68 -3.56 -5.48
N THR A 64 1.65 -4.86 -5.81
CA THR A 64 2.26 -5.40 -7.03
C THR A 64 1.64 -4.82 -8.31
N GLN A 65 0.32 -4.66 -8.35
CA GLN A 65 -0.37 -4.05 -9.49
C GLN A 65 -0.03 -2.56 -9.61
N ILE A 66 0.00 -1.84 -8.49
CA ILE A 66 0.37 -0.41 -8.46
C ILE A 66 1.81 -0.24 -8.95
N ARG A 67 2.74 -1.08 -8.46
CA ARG A 67 4.15 -1.08 -8.88
C ARG A 67 4.27 -1.32 -10.39
N ARG A 68 3.55 -2.30 -10.95
CA ARG A 68 3.55 -2.57 -12.39
C ARG A 68 2.98 -1.40 -13.21
N MET A 69 1.89 -0.80 -12.77
CA MET A 69 1.29 0.37 -13.43
C MET A 69 2.29 1.53 -13.50
N ILE A 70 2.99 1.82 -12.40
CA ILE A 70 4.01 2.87 -12.36
C ILE A 70 5.21 2.49 -13.21
N GLN A 71 5.62 1.23 -13.20
CA GLN A 71 6.70 0.71 -14.03
C GLN A 71 6.41 0.95 -15.52
N GLU A 72 5.22 0.58 -15.99
CA GLU A 72 4.80 0.76 -17.38
C GLU A 72 4.74 2.24 -17.75
N TYR A 73 4.17 3.09 -16.89
CA TYR A 73 4.10 4.53 -17.13
C TYR A 73 5.49 5.16 -17.25
N VAL A 74 6.36 4.88 -16.27
CA VAL A 74 7.72 5.41 -16.24
C VAL A 74 8.52 4.98 -17.48
N CYS A 75 8.33 3.75 -17.98
CA CYS A 75 9.02 3.30 -19.18
C CYS A 75 8.47 3.87 -20.49
N ILE A 76 7.19 4.23 -20.54
CA ILE A 76 6.60 4.86 -21.72
C ILE A 76 6.96 6.35 -21.78
N PHE A 77 6.91 7.04 -20.64
CA PHE A 77 7.01 8.49 -20.58
C PHE A 77 8.35 9.01 -20.04
N ASN A 78 9.26 8.12 -19.60
CA ASN A 78 10.53 8.44 -18.95
C ASN A 78 10.41 9.38 -17.72
N ALA A 79 9.24 9.41 -17.10
CA ALA A 79 8.90 10.28 -15.97
C ALA A 79 7.87 9.61 -15.05
N PHE A 80 7.84 10.02 -13.78
CA PHE A 80 6.79 9.60 -12.84
C PHE A 80 5.47 10.31 -13.15
N PRO A 81 4.32 9.65 -12.97
CA PRO A 81 3.02 10.31 -13.13
C PRO A 81 2.75 11.31 -12.00
N ASP A 82 1.90 12.30 -12.26
CA ASP A 82 1.64 13.43 -11.33
C ASP A 82 1.06 13.01 -9.97
N PHE A 83 0.38 11.86 -9.93
CA PHE A 83 -0.17 11.27 -8.70
C PHE A 83 0.87 10.49 -7.89
N VAL A 84 2.14 10.50 -8.31
CA VAL A 84 3.27 9.88 -7.62
C VAL A 84 4.21 10.95 -7.08
N THR A 85 4.36 10.97 -5.77
CA THR A 85 5.31 11.82 -5.06
C THR A 85 6.57 11.02 -4.75
N ILE A 86 7.73 11.52 -5.14
CA ILE A 86 9.02 10.93 -4.74
C ILE A 86 9.35 11.41 -3.32
N LEU A 87 9.37 10.48 -2.35
CA LEU A 87 9.73 10.78 -0.96
C LEU A 87 11.25 10.77 -0.76
N SER A 88 11.96 9.85 -1.43
CA SER A 88 13.42 9.80 -1.43
C SER A 88 13.97 9.10 -2.67
N PHE A 89 15.22 9.40 -3.01
CA PHE A 89 15.96 8.82 -4.12
C PHE A 89 17.39 8.50 -3.69
N THR A 90 17.81 7.27 -3.97
CA THR A 90 19.19 6.80 -3.79
C THR A 90 19.77 6.45 -5.17
N PRO A 91 20.73 7.22 -5.70
CA PRO A 91 21.34 6.96 -7.00
C PRO A 91 22.01 5.57 -7.03
N ARG A 92 21.94 4.90 -8.18
CA ARG A 92 22.75 3.71 -8.43
C ARG A 92 24.17 4.17 -8.81
N ALA A 93 25.15 3.81 -7.99
CA ALA A 93 26.57 4.05 -8.25
C ALA A 93 27.09 3.20 -9.43
#